data_AF-A0A969TYF8-F1
#
_entry.id   AF-A0A969TYF8-F1
#
_cell.length_a   1.000
_cell.length_b   1.000
_cell.length_c   1.000
_cell.angle_alpha   90.00
_cell.angle_beta   90.00
_cell.angle_gamma   90.00
#
_symmetry.space_group_name_H-M   'P 1'
#
loop_
_entity.id
_entity.type
_entity.pdbx_description
1 polymer ?
#
loop_
_entity_poly.entity_id
_entity_poly.type
_entity_poly.pdbx_seq_one_letter_code
_entity_poly.pdbx_strand_id
1 'polypeptide(L)' 'MNFKAPEGWTPLASSVEDARKADQVPDTPQTRAPAYKLAFRDEEFLKRRELRPIRLQLELL' A
#
# COMPACT_ATOMS: atom_id res chain seq x y z
N MET A 1 -16.19 3.36 26.75
CA MET A 1 -16.22 4.45 25.76
C MET A 1 -16.55 3.82 24.41
N ASN A 2 -17.66 4.21 23.77
CA ASN A 2 -18.04 3.67 22.46
C ASN A 2 -17.44 4.56 21.37
N PHE A 3 -16.38 4.09 20.70
CA PHE A 3 -15.86 4.77 19.52
C PHE A 3 -16.82 4.49 18.35
N LYS A 4 -17.56 5.52 17.93
CA LYS A 4 -18.32 5.49 16.68
C LYS A 4 -17.42 6.06 15.60
N ALA A 5 -17.05 5.24 14.63
CA ALA A 5 -16.27 5.69 13.51
C ALA A 5 -17.00 6.81 12.74
N PRO A 6 -16.29 7.82 12.24
CA PRO A 6 -16.90 8.87 11.44
C PRO A 6 -17.49 8.30 10.15
N GLU A 7 -18.52 8.97 9.64
CA GLU A 7 -19.22 8.55 8.42
C GLU A 7 -18.24 8.51 7.23
N GLY A 8 -18.13 7.36 6.57
CA GLY A 8 -17.14 7.13 5.50
C GLY A 8 -15.77 6.61 5.97
N TRP A 9 -15.59 6.31 7.26
CA TRP A 9 -14.37 5.65 7.75
C TRP A 9 -14.43 4.14 7.56
N THR A 10 -13.50 3.62 6.77
CA THR A 10 -13.29 2.18 6.60
C THR A 10 -11.95 1.81 7.26
N PRO A 11 -11.91 0.84 8.19
CA PRO A 11 -10.65 0.43 8.84
C PRO A 11 -9.62 -0.15 7.86
N LEU A 12 -10.11 -0.79 6.80
CA LEU A 12 -9.32 -1.39 5.73
C LEU A 12 -9.78 -0.77 4.40
N ALA A 13 -9.17 0.36 4.02
CA ALA A 13 -9.44 0.98 2.73
C ALA A 13 -9.06 0.03 1.58
N SER A 14 -9.69 0.19 0.43
CA SER A 14 -9.33 -0.60 -0.76
C SER A 14 -7.97 -0.16 -1.32
N SER A 15 -7.29 -1.07 -2.00
CA SER A 15 -6.01 -0.76 -2.68
C SER A 15 -6.15 0.38 -3.71
N VAL A 16 -7.33 0.51 -4.33
CA VAL A 16 -7.66 1.58 -5.27
C VAL A 16 -7.74 2.94 -4.55
N GLU A 17 -8.37 3.00 -3.39
CA GLU A 17 -8.46 4.23 -2.59
C GLU A 17 -7.09 4.65 -2.07
N ASP A 18 -6.30 3.70 -1.58
CA ASP A 18 -4.94 3.98 -1.11
C ASP A 18 -4.04 4.47 -2.25
N ALA A 19 -4.12 3.86 -3.43
CA ALA A 19 -3.40 4.32 -4.61
C ALA A 19 -3.76 5.76 -4.98
N ARG A 20 -5.05 6.11 -5.02
CA ARG A 20 -5.52 7.47 -5.30
C ARG A 20 -5.05 8.46 -4.26
N LYS A 21 -5.03 8.08 -2.97
CA LYS A 21 -4.52 8.94 -1.89
C LYS A 21 -3.03 9.20 -2.07
N ALA A 22 -2.24 8.16 -2.37
CA ALA A 22 -0.81 8.30 -2.61
C ALA A 22 -0.50 9.21 -3.81
N ASP A 23 -1.30 9.16 -4.88
CA ASP A 23 -1.14 10.04 -6.06
C ASP A 23 -1.44 11.52 -5.77
N GLN A 24 -2.17 11.83 -4.69
CA GLN A 24 -2.51 13.21 -4.28
C GLN A 24 -1.48 13.83 -3.34
N VAL A 25 -0.46 13.06 -2.93
CA VAL A 25 0.56 13.54 -2.00
C VAL A 25 1.50 14.52 -2.71
N PRO A 26 1.79 15.70 -2.10
CA PRO A 26 2.75 16.64 -2.67
C PRO A 26 4.13 16.02 -2.92
N ASP A 27 4.77 16.42 -4.01
CA ASP A 27 6.11 15.98 -4.34
C ASP A 27 7.15 16.70 -3.46
N THR A 28 7.75 15.94 -2.54
CA THR A 28 8.73 16.41 -1.57
C THR A 28 9.88 15.39 -1.51
N PRO A 29 11.08 15.77 -1.02
CA PRO A 29 12.17 14.82 -0.84
C PRO A 29 11.78 13.57 -0.04
N GLN A 30 10.89 13.71 0.95
CA GLN A 30 10.39 12.62 1.79
C GLN A 30 9.46 11.68 1.02
N THR A 31 8.56 12.24 0.19
CA THR A 31 7.55 11.45 -0.54
C THR A 31 8.13 10.75 -1.77
N ARG A 32 9.34 11.15 -2.21
CA ARG A 32 10.15 10.43 -3.21
C ARG A 32 10.90 9.22 -2.66
N ALA A 33 11.03 9.08 -1.33
CA ALA A 33 11.78 7.98 -0.74
C ALA A 33 11.12 6.63 -1.06
N PRO A 34 11.90 5.54 -1.32
CA PRO A 34 11.32 4.23 -1.61
C PRO A 34 10.37 3.72 -0.52
N ALA A 35 10.66 4.04 0.75
CA ALA A 35 9.83 3.66 1.89
C ALA A 35 8.43 4.31 1.90
N TYR A 36 8.21 5.37 1.12
CA TYR A 36 6.91 6.03 0.99
C TYR A 36 6.00 5.36 -0.06
N LYS A 37 6.57 4.53 -0.94
CA LYS A 37 5.79 3.84 -1.98
C LYS A 37 4.89 2.77 -1.35
N LEU A 38 3.68 2.64 -1.88
CA LEU A 38 2.80 1.52 -1.53
C LEU A 38 3.46 0.22 -2.00
N ALA A 39 3.64 -0.74 -1.09
CA ALA A 39 4.35 -1.99 -1.36
C ALA A 39 3.75 -2.77 -2.56
N PHE A 40 2.43 -2.71 -2.75
CA PHE A 40 1.74 -3.38 -3.86
C PHE A 40 1.84 -2.63 -5.21
N ARG A 41 2.38 -1.40 -5.23
CA ARG A 41 2.72 -0.62 -6.43
C ARG A 41 4.23 -0.52 -6.67
N ASP A 42 5.05 -0.99 -5.73
CA ASP A 42 6.50 -0.94 -5.84
C ASP A 42 7.03 -2.22 -6.50
N GLU A 43 7.32 -2.14 -7.80
CA GLU A 43 7.80 -3.27 -8.59
C GLU A 43 9.16 -3.80 -8.10
N GLU A 44 10.05 -2.91 -7.65
CA GLU A 44 11.36 -3.29 -7.11
C GLU A 44 11.20 -4.05 -5.78
N PHE A 45 10.27 -3.59 -4.92
CA PHE A 45 9.90 -4.34 -3.71
C PHE A 45 9.31 -5.70 -4.05
N LEU A 46 8.33 -5.75 -4.94
CA LEU A 46 7.62 -6.98 -5.31
C LEU A 46 8.54 -8.02 -5.97
N LYS A 47 9.62 -7.63 -6.63
CA LYS A 47 10.57 -8.55 -7.29
C LYS A 47 11.71 -9.04 -6.41
N ARG A 48 11.81 -8.57 -5.15
CA ARG A 48 12.84 -8.99 -4.20
C ARG A 48 12.96 -10.51 -4.06
N ARG A 49 14.18 -11.00 -3.90
CA ARG A 49 14.48 -12.44 -3.83
C ARG A 49 13.81 -13.08 -2.61
N GLU A 50 13.76 -12.33 -1.51
CA GLU A 50 13.19 -12.72 -0.23
C GLU A 50 11.69 -12.97 -0.31
N LEU A 51 10.98 -12.27 -1.21
CA LEU A 51 9.54 -12.44 -1.42
C LEU A 51 9.18 -13.59 -2.37
N ARG A 52 10.17 -14.31 -2.92
CA ARG A 52 9.92 -15.44 -3.83
C ARG A 52 8.97 -16.50 -3.23
N PRO A 53 9.11 -16.93 -1.97
CA PRO A 53 8.18 -17.91 -1.39
C PRO A 53 6.74 -17.39 -1.33
N ILE A 54 6.56 -16.10 -1.02
CA ILE A 54 5.23 -15.48 -0.96
C ILE A 54 4.62 -15.37 -2.36
N ARG A 55 5.39 -14.96 -3.37
CA ARG A 55 4.92 -14.95 -4.76
C ARG A 55 4.46 -16.34 -5.19
N LEU A 56 5.28 -17.37 -4.95
CA LEU A 56 4.90 -18.76 -5.25
C LEU A 56 3.59 -19.14 -4.56
N GLN A 57 3.39 -18.75 -3.29
CA GLN A 57 2.14 -19.01 -2.58
C GLN A 57 0.94 -18.33 -3.26
N LEU A 58 1.10 -17.08 -3.73
CA LEU A 58 0.03 -16.34 -4.40
C LEU A 58 -0.33 -16.92 -5.78
N GLU A 59 0.65 -17.46 -6.53
CA GLU A 59 0.40 -18.14 -7.82
C GLU A 59 -0.42 -19.43 -7.67
N LEU A 60 -0.58 -19.95 -6.45
CA LEU A 60 -1.32 -21.17 -6.15
C LEU A 60 -2.74 -20.91 -5.62
N LEU A 61 -3.16 -19.64 -5.50
CA LEU A 61 -4.51 -19.23 -5.09
C LEU A 61 -5.42 -19.01 -6.30
#